data_AF-A0A3D0I148-F1
#
_entry.id   AF-A0A3D0I148-F1
#
_cell.length_a   1.000
_cell.length_b   1.000
_cell.length_c   1.000
_cell.angle_alpha   90.00
_cell.angle_beta   90.00
_cell.angle_gamma   90.00
#
_symmetry.space_group_name_H-M   'P 1'
#
loop_
_entity.id
_entity.type
_entity.pdbx_description
1 polymer ?
#
loop_
_entity_poly.entity_id
_entity_poly.type
_entity_poly.pdbx_seq_one_letter_code
_entity_poly.pdbx_strand_id
1 'polypeptide(L)'
;MAQKPDRDEASGTSFATPREAARVRDRIRGELERRGVSPELAGALALRLEQVVTALGVSGCQAVCAAALAASDAPGAPPALLARSAHELDEIQRLMGAFVGELRKLDEALQLLATYLARIRDQAKGAVRQTVH
;
A
#
# COMPACT_ATOMS: atom_id res chain seq x y z
N MET A 1 -51.28 20.73 5.57
CA MET A 1 -51.15 19.40 4.94
C MET A 1 -50.18 19.53 3.79
N ALA A 2 -49.23 18.65 3.53
CA ALA A 2 -48.48 17.70 4.32
C ALA A 2 -47.21 17.47 3.48
N GLN A 3 -46.09 17.44 4.16
CA GLN A 3 -44.77 17.13 3.63
C GLN A 3 -44.77 15.67 3.14
N LYS A 4 -44.25 15.41 1.94
CA LYS A 4 -43.73 14.06 1.62
C LYS A 4 -42.46 14.18 0.77
N PRO A 5 -41.28 13.97 1.38
CA PRO A 5 -40.04 13.71 0.66
C PRO A 5 -39.95 12.21 0.40
N ASP A 6 -39.89 11.78 -0.85
CA ASP A 6 -39.39 10.43 -1.15
C ASP A 6 -37.87 10.52 -1.22
N ARG A 7 -37.26 10.11 -0.10
CA ARG A 7 -35.94 9.50 -0.04
C ARG A 7 -36.02 8.10 -0.64
N ASP A 8 -34.84 7.62 -1.02
CA ASP A 8 -34.53 6.32 -1.62
C ASP A 8 -34.89 6.27 -3.11
N GLU A 9 -33.96 5.99 -4.02
CA GLU A 9 -33.16 4.78 -4.00
C GLU A 9 -31.72 4.99 -4.51
N ALA A 10 -30.80 4.45 -3.71
CA ALA A 10 -29.62 3.72 -4.14
C ALA A 10 -28.70 4.40 -5.18
N SER A 11 -27.61 4.97 -4.64
CA SER A 11 -26.26 4.81 -5.19
C SER A 11 -26.00 3.32 -5.49
N GLY A 12 -26.45 2.86 -6.66
CA GLY A 12 -26.11 1.56 -7.19
C GLY A 12 -24.66 1.62 -7.64
N THR A 13 -23.75 1.17 -6.78
CA THR A 13 -22.45 0.65 -7.23
C THR A 13 -22.78 -0.59 -8.07
N SER A 14 -23.13 -0.36 -9.34
CA SER A 14 -23.40 -1.41 -10.30
C SER A 14 -22.09 -2.17 -10.50
N PHE A 15 -21.98 -3.32 -9.85
CA PHE A 15 -20.93 -4.28 -10.15
C PHE A 15 -21.15 -4.72 -11.59
N ALA A 16 -20.45 -4.09 -12.52
CA ALA A 16 -20.49 -4.44 -13.93
C ALA A 16 -20.27 -5.95 -14.06
N THR A 17 -21.14 -6.60 -14.82
CA THR A 17 -21.01 -8.03 -15.04
C THR A 17 -19.65 -8.33 -15.70
N PRO A 18 -19.05 -9.51 -15.50
CA PRO A 18 -17.77 -9.87 -16.11
C PRO A 18 -17.72 -9.68 -17.64
N ARG A 19 -18.89 -9.72 -18.31
CA ARG A 19 -19.05 -9.46 -19.74
C ARG A 19 -19.03 -7.96 -20.09
N GLU A 20 -19.58 -7.10 -19.24
CA GLU A 20 -19.51 -5.64 -19.41
C GLU A 20 -18.11 -5.11 -19.15
N ALA A 21 -17.46 -5.62 -18.10
CA ALA A 21 -16.04 -5.42 -17.82
C ALA A 21 -15.15 -5.71 -19.04
N ALA A 22 -15.33 -6.88 -19.66
CA ALA A 22 -14.59 -7.26 -20.86
C ALA A 22 -14.83 -6.29 -22.04
N ARG A 23 -16.08 -5.90 -22.27
CA ARG A 23 -16.44 -4.94 -23.33
C ARG A 23 -15.84 -3.55 -23.09
N VAL A 24 -15.80 -3.10 -21.85
CA VAL A 24 -15.16 -1.83 -21.46
C VAL A 24 -13.65 -1.90 -21.70
N ARG A 25 -13.00 -2.99 -21.30
CA ARG A 25 -11.56 -3.21 -21.56
C ARG A 25 -11.23 -3.19 -23.05
N ASP A 26 -11.97 -3.93 -23.87
CA ASP A 26 -11.72 -4.00 -25.31
C ASP A 26 -11.93 -2.62 -25.98
N ARG A 27 -12.92 -1.85 -25.50
CA ARG A 27 -13.14 -0.48 -25.95
C ARG A 27 -11.98 0.45 -25.58
N ILE A 28 -11.46 0.38 -24.34
CA ILE A 28 -10.31 1.18 -23.90
C ILE A 28 -9.06 0.80 -24.69
N ARG A 29 -8.81 -0.49 -24.87
CA ARG A 29 -7.68 -1.00 -25.66
C ARG A 29 -7.71 -0.43 -27.08
N GLY A 30 -8.83 -0.59 -27.78
CA GLY A 30 -8.97 -0.08 -29.15
C GLY A 30 -8.86 1.43 -29.26
N GLU A 31 -9.25 2.19 -28.24
CA GLU A 31 -9.07 3.64 -28.20
C GLU A 31 -7.60 4.03 -27.99
N LEU A 32 -6.86 3.32 -27.14
CA LEU A 32 -5.43 3.55 -26.92
C LEU A 32 -4.60 3.17 -28.15
N GLU A 33 -4.92 2.05 -28.80
CA GLU A 33 -4.27 1.62 -30.04
C GLU A 33 -4.50 2.63 -31.19
N ARG A 34 -5.73 3.14 -31.35
CA ARG A 34 -6.04 4.21 -32.33
C ARG A 34 -5.23 5.49 -32.10
N ARG A 35 -4.78 5.72 -30.86
CA ARG A 35 -3.98 6.87 -30.46
C ARG A 35 -2.46 6.57 -30.47
N GLY A 36 -2.06 5.44 -31.04
CA GLY A 36 -0.66 5.09 -31.27
C GLY A 36 0.03 4.35 -30.11
N VAL A 37 -0.71 3.92 -29.08
CA VAL A 37 -0.16 3.08 -28.01
C VAL A 37 0.10 1.67 -28.53
N SER A 38 1.23 1.07 -28.18
CA SER A 38 1.54 -0.30 -28.59
C SER A 38 0.48 -1.29 -28.05
N PRO A 39 0.16 -2.38 -28.78
CA PRO A 39 -0.89 -3.32 -28.38
C PRO A 39 -0.65 -3.93 -26.99
N GLU A 40 0.62 -4.19 -26.66
CA GLU A 40 1.05 -4.72 -25.37
C GLU A 40 0.77 -3.74 -24.22
N LEU A 41 1.13 -2.46 -24.40
CA LEU A 41 0.91 -1.42 -23.41
C LEU A 41 -0.59 -1.07 -23.29
N ALA A 42 -1.30 -1.04 -24.42
CA ALA A 42 -2.73 -0.80 -24.47
C ALA A 42 -3.52 -1.88 -23.71
N GLY A 43 -3.11 -3.14 -23.81
CA GLY A 43 -3.68 -4.24 -23.04
C GLY A 43 -3.48 -4.08 -21.53
N ALA A 44 -2.26 -3.74 -21.10
CA ALA A 44 -1.95 -3.53 -19.69
C ALA A 44 -2.68 -2.30 -19.10
N LEU A 45 -2.77 -1.21 -19.86
CA LEU A 45 -3.49 0.00 -19.46
C LEU A 45 -5.00 -0.24 -19.41
N ALA A 46 -5.58 -0.96 -20.38
CA ALA A 46 -7.01 -1.27 -20.39
C ALA A 46 -7.47 -2.03 -19.14
N LEU A 47 -6.66 -2.96 -18.63
CA LEU A 47 -6.93 -3.67 -17.37
C LEU A 47 -6.97 -2.73 -16.16
N ARG A 48 -6.06 -1.75 -16.10
CA ARG A 48 -5.97 -0.79 -14.99
C ARG A 48 -7.04 0.29 -15.04
N LEU A 49 -7.45 0.68 -16.24
CA LEU A 49 -8.40 1.78 -16.47
C LEU A 49 -9.86 1.35 -16.45
N GLU A 50 -10.15 0.05 -16.56
CA GLU A 50 -11.50 -0.52 -16.54
C GLU A 50 -12.35 -0.03 -15.35
N GLN A 51 -11.79 -0.08 -14.14
CA GLN A 51 -12.50 0.33 -12.92
C GLN A 51 -12.83 1.82 -12.93
N VAL A 52 -11.90 2.63 -13.44
CA VAL A 52 -12.03 4.10 -13.51
C VAL A 52 -13.08 4.50 -14.55
N VAL A 53 -13.08 3.83 -15.71
CA VAL A 53 -14.06 4.09 -16.78
C VAL A 53 -15.45 3.58 -16.41
N THR A 54 -15.54 2.44 -15.71
CA THR A 54 -16.82 1.92 -15.21
C THR A 54 -17.44 2.88 -14.19
N ALA A 55 -16.63 3.52 -13.34
CA ALA A 55 -17.10 4.51 -12.36
C ALA A 55 -17.52 5.86 -12.99
N LEU A 56 -16.86 6.29 -14.07
CA LEU A 56 -17.11 7.58 -14.73
C LEU A 56 -18.11 7.49 -15.91
N GLY A 57 -18.46 6.28 -16.33
CA GLY A 57 -19.34 6.04 -17.47
C GLY A 57 -18.68 6.30 -18.83
N VAL A 58 -19.49 6.24 -19.89
CA VAL A 58 -19.04 6.21 -21.29
C VAL A 58 -18.30 7.48 -21.72
N SER A 59 -18.69 8.65 -21.20
CA SER A 59 -17.99 9.93 -21.43
C SER A 59 -16.62 9.97 -20.73
N GLY A 60 -16.46 9.24 -19.63
CA GLY A 60 -15.19 9.10 -18.90
C GLY A 60 -14.12 8.34 -19.68
N CYS A 61 -14.49 7.44 -20.60
CA CYS A 61 -13.52 6.63 -21.35
C CYS A 61 -12.54 7.48 -22.15
N GLN A 62 -13.02 8.51 -22.86
CA GLN A 62 -12.16 9.38 -23.66
C GLN A 62 -11.27 10.28 -22.78
N ALA A 63 -11.83 10.81 -21.69
CA ALA A 63 -11.09 11.63 -20.73
C ALA A 63 -9.99 10.84 -20.03
N VAL A 64 -10.29 9.59 -19.62
CA VAL A 64 -9.34 8.68 -19.00
C VAL A 64 -8.23 8.26 -19.97
N CYS A 65 -8.56 7.96 -21.23
CA CYS A 65 -7.55 7.67 -22.24
C CYS A 65 -6.67 8.90 -22.55
N ALA A 66 -7.25 10.10 -22.63
CA ALA A 66 -6.50 11.33 -22.83
C ALA A 66 -5.59 11.63 -21.63
N ALA A 67 -6.07 11.44 -20.40
CA ALA A 67 -5.28 11.61 -19.19
C ALA A 67 -4.14 10.59 -19.10
N ALA A 68 -4.38 9.33 -19.47
CA ALA A 68 -3.36 8.29 -19.50
C ALA A 68 -2.24 8.62 -20.51
N LEU A 69 -2.61 9.12 -21.69
CA LEU A 69 -1.64 9.58 -22.69
C LEU A 69 -0.87 10.81 -22.22
N ALA A 70 -1.57 11.82 -21.69
CA ALA A 70 -0.93 13.02 -21.16
C ALA A 70 0.01 12.71 -19.98
N ALA A 71 -0.29 11.70 -19.16
CA ALA A 71 0.60 11.23 -18.10
C ALA A 71 1.78 10.39 -18.62
N SER A 72 1.63 9.77 -19.80
CA SER A 72 2.70 9.04 -20.48
C SER A 72 3.67 9.98 -21.20
N ASP A 73 3.15 11.09 -21.72
CA ASP A 73 3.91 12.17 -22.37
C ASP A 73 4.44 13.21 -21.36
N ALA A 74 3.90 13.22 -20.14
CA ALA A 74 4.46 14.01 -19.06
C ALA A 74 5.91 13.56 -18.84
N PRO A 75 6.89 14.48 -18.77
CA PRO A 75 8.25 14.11 -18.45
C PRO A 75 8.22 13.41 -17.09
N GLY A 76 8.38 12.08 -17.12
CA GLY A 76 8.51 11.28 -15.91
C GLY A 76 9.61 11.89 -15.05
N ALA A 77 9.40 11.89 -13.73
CA ALA A 77 10.47 12.27 -12.81
C ALA A 77 11.75 11.54 -13.27
N PRO A 78 12.86 12.27 -13.51
CA PRO A 78 14.02 11.71 -14.17
C PRO A 78 14.42 10.42 -13.44
N PRO A 79 14.78 9.34 -14.15
CA PRO A 79 15.09 8.04 -13.55
C PRO A 79 16.14 8.13 -12.42
N ALA A 80 16.98 9.17 -12.44
CA ALA A 80 17.91 9.52 -11.37
C ALA A 80 17.24 9.89 -10.02
N LEU A 81 16.10 10.58 -10.03
CA LEU A 81 15.33 10.90 -8.81
C LEU A 81 14.66 9.65 -8.23
N LEU A 82 14.12 8.78 -9.07
CA LEU A 82 13.55 7.50 -8.63
C LEU A 82 14.64 6.56 -8.10
N ALA A 83 15.78 6.46 -8.79
CA ALA A 83 16.93 5.67 -8.33
C ALA A 83 17.51 6.20 -7.00
N ARG A 84 17.60 7.51 -6.84
CA ARG A 84 18.03 8.14 -5.58
C ARG A 84 17.05 7.84 -4.45
N SER A 85 15.75 7.94 -4.70
CA SER A 85 14.73 7.60 -3.70
C SER A 85 14.73 6.12 -3.29
N ALA A 86 15.02 5.21 -4.23
CA ALA A 86 15.14 3.78 -3.94
C ALA A 86 16.39 3.47 -3.10
N HIS A 87 17.51 4.14 -3.40
CA HIS A 87 18.74 4.00 -2.62
C HIS A 87 18.58 4.56 -1.19
N GLU A 88 17.91 5.71 -1.05
CA GLU A 88 17.58 6.28 0.27
C GLU A 88 16.68 5.34 1.08
N LEU A 89 15.71 4.68 0.44
CA LEU A 89 14.85 3.70 1.10
C LEU A 89 15.64 2.47 1.60
N ASP A 90 16.55 1.95 0.78
CA ASP A 90 17.41 0.82 1.12
C ASP A 90 18.35 1.18 2.29
N GLU A 91 18.88 2.40 2.30
CA GLU A 91 19.70 2.88 3.40
C GLU A 91 18.91 3.03 4.71
N ILE A 92 17.67 3.53 4.65
CA ILE A 92 16.77 3.56 5.82
C ILE A 92 16.47 2.15 6.32
N GLN A 93 16.19 1.20 5.42
CA GLN A 93 15.93 -0.20 5.80
C GLN A 93 17.16 -0.83 6.46
N ARG A 94 18.37 -0.57 5.94
CA ARG A 94 19.63 -1.01 6.54
C ARG A 94 19.82 -0.42 7.95
N LEU A 95 19.57 0.87 8.12
CA LEU A 95 19.65 1.55 9.42
C LEU A 95 18.63 0.99 10.43
N MET A 96 17.39 0.79 9.99
CA MET A 96 16.35 0.18 10.83
C MET A 96 16.73 -1.26 11.22
N GLY A 97 17.28 -2.04 10.30
CA GLY A 97 17.77 -3.39 10.59
C GLY A 97 18.88 -3.38 11.64
N ALA A 98 19.84 -2.47 11.52
CA ALA A 98 20.90 -2.29 12.53
C ALA A 98 20.31 -1.88 13.89
N PHE A 99 19.36 -0.95 13.91
CA PHE A 99 18.69 -0.50 15.13
C PHE A 99 17.93 -1.63 15.84
N VAL A 100 17.23 -2.48 15.09
CA VAL A 100 16.58 -3.69 15.64
C VAL A 100 17.62 -4.62 16.27
N GLY A 101 18.79 -4.78 15.66
CA GLY A 101 19.91 -5.53 16.23
C GLY A 101 20.39 -4.95 17.57
N GLU A 102 20.52 -3.62 17.66
CA GLU A 102 20.89 -2.95 18.91
C GLU A 102 19.80 -3.07 20.00
N LEU A 103 18.51 -2.98 19.62
CA LEU A 103 17.41 -3.21 20.55
C LEU A 103 17.41 -4.64 21.11
N ARG A 104 17.77 -5.64 20.29
CA ARG A 104 17.90 -7.02 20.76
C ARG A 104 19.04 -7.19 21.75
N LYS A 105 20.18 -6.54 21.53
CA LYS A 105 21.30 -6.54 22.51
C LYS A 105 20.86 -5.90 23.83
N LEU A 106 20.07 -4.83 23.77
CA LEU A 106 19.50 -4.19 24.96
C LEU A 106 18.58 -5.15 25.73
N ASP A 107 17.72 -5.89 25.03
CA ASP A 107 16.85 -6.90 25.65
C ASP A 107 17.66 -8.01 26.35
N GLU A 108 18.72 -8.51 25.70
CA GLU A 108 19.63 -9.50 26.30
C GLU A 108 20.30 -8.97 27.58
N ALA A 109 20.74 -7.71 27.57
CA ALA A 109 21.32 -7.06 28.75
C ALA A 109 20.30 -6.92 29.90
N LEU A 110 19.05 -6.56 29.59
CA LEU A 110 17.98 -6.47 30.57
C LEU A 110 17.65 -7.85 31.18
N GLN A 111 17.64 -8.92 30.38
CA GLN A 111 17.43 -10.28 30.88
C GLN A 111 18.56 -10.73 31.82
N LEU A 112 19.81 -10.38 31.50
CA LEU A 112 20.95 -10.65 32.38
C LEU A 112 20.81 -9.93 33.73
N LEU A 113 20.44 -8.64 33.69
CA LEU A 113 20.22 -7.84 34.90
C LEU A 113 19.07 -8.40 35.74
N ALA A 114 17.96 -8.78 35.11
CA ALA A 114 16.83 -9.41 35.79
C ALA A 114 17.23 -10.73 36.48
N THR A 115 18.05 -11.54 35.81
CA THR A 115 18.59 -12.79 36.36
C THR A 115 19.50 -12.52 37.57
N TYR A 116 20.37 -11.53 37.45
CA TYR A 116 21.25 -11.12 38.55
C TYR A 116 20.48 -10.61 39.77
N LEU A 117 19.45 -9.78 39.55
CA LEU A 117 18.56 -9.30 40.60
C LEU A 117 17.78 -10.45 41.25
N ALA A 118 17.29 -11.41 40.48
CA ALA A 118 16.61 -12.60 41.01
C ALA A 118 17.56 -13.41 41.93
N ARG A 119 18.81 -13.61 41.50
CA ARG A 119 19.83 -14.31 42.29
C ARG A 119 20.14 -13.59 43.60
N ILE A 120 20.32 -12.26 43.58
CA ILE A 120 20.52 -11.46 44.80
C ILE A 120 19.33 -11.61 45.75
N ARG A 121 18.11 -11.49 45.23
CA ARG A 121 16.89 -11.62 46.03
C ARG A 121 16.78 -13.00 46.69
N ASP A 122 17.14 -14.05 45.98
CA ASP A 122 17.06 -15.42 46.51
C ASP A 122 18.18 -15.69 47.54
N GLN A 123 19.37 -15.10 47.36
CA GLN A 123 20.43 -15.09 48.38
C GLN A 123 20.01 -14.34 49.65
N ALA A 124 19.37 -13.17 49.50
CA ALA A 124 18.85 -12.40 50.64
C ALA A 124 17.76 -13.18 51.40
N LYS A 125 16.88 -13.91 50.71
CA LYS A 125 15.86 -14.78 51.33
C LYS A 125 16.48 -16.00 52.02
N GLY A 126 17.57 -16.55 51.47
CA GLY A 126 18.32 -17.66 52.08
C GLY A 126 19.08 -17.26 53.34
N ALA A 127 19.68 -16.05 53.36
CA ALA A 127 20.41 -15.52 54.50
C ALA A 127 19.51 -15.31 55.75
N VAL A 128 18.26 -14.90 55.57
CA VAL A 128 17.29 -14.72 56.67
C VAL A 128 16.88 -16.05 57.31
N ARG A 129 16.99 -17.19 56.60
CA ARG A 129 16.66 -18.51 57.16
C ARG A 129 17.78 -19.14 57.98
N GLN A 130 19.00 -18.61 57.93
CA GLN A 130 20.16 -19.16 58.66
C GLN A 130 20.54 -18.37 59.92
N THR A 131 19.84 -17.29 60.25
CA THR A 131 19.96 -16.61 61.55
C THR A 131 18.87 -17.11 62.51
N VAL A 132 18.94 -18.38 62.88
CA VAL A 132 18.27 -18.91 64.08
C VAL A 132 19.27 -19.82 64.78
N HIS A 133 20.11 -19.22 65.62
CA HIS A 133 20.80 -19.85 66.74
C HIS A 133 20.89 -18.83 67.88
#